data_AF-A0A0W0S3Z5-F1
#
_entry.id   AF-A0A0W0S3Z5-F1
#
_cell.length_a   1.000
_cell.length_b   1.000
_cell.length_c   1.000
_cell.angle_alpha   90.00
_cell.angle_beta   90.00
_cell.angle_gamma   90.00
#
_symmetry.space_group_name_H-M   'P 1'
#
loop_
_entity.id
_entity.type
_entity.pdbx_description
1 polymer ?
#
loop_
_entity_poly.entity_id
_entity_poly.type
_entity_poly.pdbx_seq_one_letter_code
_entity_poly.pdbx_strand_id
1 'polypeptide(L)'
;MSANSLNSVQQIISLLFAKKHQAQDYIQCQGASCLHCQEPHFNKLLKAVSNQQVITLVLPAFPAKSANRQKTISCKPDLGEVMGLENLNYLCESIQQIYSAGVELIICSDGRVFNDLVLVSDEEVNLYQQGIKTIITQKNLRNLKIFSLDDVYPQQNYQNMRDQLMQSYGESLISLKQRLLADEKALYQFNGIHRFILEDQLALNKQFSKNRIRTMAKEIAYEVIRRSNAWSNLLAQYFSGAVRLSIHPQPCASDKLGIQFLPATNRWATPWHNVLLKHGDSWQLVKRIDAERLGAKLNHDHYVLEAI
;
A
#
# COMPACT_ATOMS: atom_id res chain seq x y z
N MET A 1 7.52 0.33 34.43
CA MET A 1 6.81 0.99 33.31
C MET A 1 5.92 2.08 33.90
N SER A 2 5.89 3.28 33.30
CA SER A 2 5.00 4.34 33.79
C SER A 2 3.57 4.10 33.31
N ALA A 3 2.57 4.42 34.13
CA ALA A 3 1.16 4.37 33.73
C ALA A 3 0.87 5.29 32.51
N ASN A 4 1.67 6.36 32.37
CA ASN A 4 1.59 7.30 31.25
C ASN A 4 1.97 6.65 29.91
N SER A 5 3.07 5.86 29.89
CA SER A 5 3.51 5.14 28.68
C SER A 5 2.44 4.19 28.15
N LEU A 6 1.74 3.47 29.05
CA LEU A 6 0.68 2.55 28.67
C LEU A 6 -0.52 3.29 28.06
N ASN A 7 -0.89 4.42 28.66
CA ASN A 7 -2.00 5.25 28.18
C ASN A 7 -1.72 5.84 26.79
N SER A 8 -0.52 6.39 26.56
CA SER A 8 -0.12 6.88 25.24
C SER A 8 -0.20 5.79 24.16
N VAL A 9 0.30 4.58 24.46
CA VAL A 9 0.26 3.46 23.51
C VAL A 9 -1.18 3.06 23.16
N GLN A 10 -2.08 3.03 24.14
CA GLN A 10 -3.49 2.73 23.91
C GLN A 10 -4.13 3.77 22.97
N GLN A 11 -3.89 5.07 23.21
CA GLN A 11 -4.41 6.13 22.35
C GLN A 11 -3.86 6.04 20.91
N ILE A 12 -2.57 5.75 20.76
CA ILE A 12 -1.94 5.59 19.44
C ILE A 12 -2.52 4.37 18.70
N ILE A 13 -2.72 3.25 19.40
CA ILE A 13 -3.38 2.07 18.83
C ILE A 13 -4.79 2.42 18.36
N SER A 14 -5.57 3.15 19.17
CA SER A 14 -6.92 3.58 18.77
C SER A 14 -6.91 4.43 17.51
N LEU A 15 -5.95 5.37 17.36
CA LEU A 15 -5.81 6.17 16.14
C LEU A 15 -5.50 5.31 14.91
N LEU A 16 -4.53 4.40 15.03
CA LEU A 16 -4.16 3.50 13.93
C LEU A 16 -5.33 2.57 13.55
N PHE A 17 -6.05 2.05 14.54
CA PHE A 17 -7.16 1.13 14.33
C PHE A 17 -8.45 1.80 13.88
N ALA A 18 -8.61 3.11 14.13
CA ALA A 18 -9.68 3.91 13.51
C ALA A 18 -9.53 3.98 11.98
N LYS A 19 -8.31 3.79 11.46
CA LYS A 19 -8.03 3.66 10.02
C LYS A 19 -8.00 2.20 9.55
N LYS A 20 -8.25 1.22 10.45
CA LYS A 20 -8.13 -0.20 10.13
C LYS A 20 -9.08 -0.58 9.00
N HIS A 21 -8.47 -1.17 8.00
CA HIS A 21 -9.14 -1.73 6.87
C HIS A 21 -9.41 -3.22 7.13
N GLN A 22 -10.67 -3.57 7.42
CA GLN A 22 -11.03 -4.94 7.74
C GLN A 22 -11.10 -5.78 6.47
N ALA A 23 -10.44 -6.94 6.49
CA ALA A 23 -10.78 -8.03 5.57
C ALA A 23 -12.20 -8.52 5.85
N GLN A 24 -12.76 -9.29 4.92
CA GLN A 24 -14.09 -9.92 5.02
C GLN A 24 -14.35 -10.49 6.43
N ASP A 25 -15.63 -10.51 6.86
CA ASP A 25 -16.05 -10.85 8.23
C ASP A 25 -15.45 -12.17 8.72
N TYR A 26 -14.30 -12.08 9.37
CA TYR A 26 -13.77 -13.20 10.15
C TYR A 26 -14.66 -13.30 11.39
N ILE A 27 -15.29 -14.46 11.59
CA ILE A 27 -16.29 -14.75 12.64
C ILE A 27 -15.82 -14.30 14.05
N GLN A 28 -14.51 -14.18 14.30
CA GLN A 28 -13.92 -13.84 15.60
C GLN A 28 -13.25 -12.45 15.66
N CYS A 29 -13.25 -11.66 14.57
CA CYS A 29 -12.60 -10.36 14.56
C CYS A 29 -13.59 -9.25 14.99
N GLN A 30 -13.31 -8.58 16.11
CA GLN A 30 -14.08 -7.43 16.61
C GLN A 30 -13.66 -6.10 15.95
N GLY A 31 -13.06 -6.16 14.76
CA GLY A 31 -12.69 -4.98 14.00
C GLY A 31 -11.64 -4.09 14.66
N ALA A 32 -11.95 -2.81 14.80
CA ALA A 32 -11.06 -1.81 15.39
C ALA A 32 -10.73 -2.11 16.87
N SER A 33 -11.64 -2.76 17.59
CA SER A 33 -11.51 -3.08 19.01
C SER A 33 -10.92 -4.48 19.28
N CYS A 34 -10.54 -5.21 18.23
CA CYS A 34 -10.04 -6.58 18.37
C CYS A 34 -8.64 -6.62 19.01
N LEU A 35 -8.55 -7.09 20.26
CA LEU A 35 -7.28 -7.19 21.01
C LEU A 35 -6.23 -8.07 20.29
N HIS A 36 -6.64 -9.21 19.73
CA HIS A 36 -5.76 -10.08 18.94
C HIS A 36 -5.15 -9.38 17.73
N CYS A 37 -5.90 -8.47 17.09
CA CYS A 37 -5.34 -7.67 16.01
C CYS A 37 -4.40 -6.58 16.53
N GLN A 38 -4.69 -5.99 17.69
CA GLN A 38 -3.90 -4.89 18.24
C GLN A 38 -2.56 -5.37 18.81
N GLU A 39 -2.51 -6.56 19.40
CA GLU A 39 -1.35 -7.09 20.14
C GLU A 39 -0.02 -6.99 19.40
N PRO A 40 0.13 -7.42 18.12
CA PRO A 40 1.42 -7.37 17.43
C PRO A 40 1.95 -5.94 17.28
N HIS A 41 1.05 -4.97 17.11
CA HIS A 41 1.38 -3.56 16.97
C HIS A 41 1.59 -2.88 18.32
N PHE A 42 0.79 -3.27 19.32
CA PHE A 42 0.87 -2.76 20.68
C PHE A 42 2.25 -3.02 21.28
N ASN A 43 2.79 -4.24 21.13
CA ASN A 43 4.10 -4.60 21.66
C ASN A 43 5.23 -3.77 21.05
N LYS A 44 5.17 -3.48 19.74
CA LYS A 44 6.17 -2.63 19.06
C LYS A 44 6.10 -1.18 19.53
N LEU A 45 4.89 -0.63 19.62
CA LEU A 45 4.67 0.73 20.14
C LEU A 45 5.12 0.85 21.59
N LEU A 46 4.78 -0.13 22.42
CA LEU A 46 5.16 -0.15 23.82
C LEU A 46 6.68 -0.14 24.00
N LYS A 47 7.40 -0.92 23.19
CA LYS A 47 8.86 -0.93 23.19
C LYS A 47 9.43 0.45 22.82
N ALA A 48 8.94 1.06 21.74
CA ALA A 48 9.41 2.39 21.30
C ALA A 48 9.12 3.48 22.35
N VAL A 49 7.88 3.54 22.86
CA VAL A 49 7.44 4.53 23.86
C VAL A 49 8.17 4.34 25.19
N SER A 50 8.36 3.11 25.65
CA SER A 50 9.09 2.85 26.91
C SER A 50 10.55 3.26 26.82
N ASN A 51 11.14 3.21 25.63
CA ASN A 51 12.52 3.61 25.36
C ASN A 51 12.66 5.08 24.93
N GLN A 52 11.57 5.86 24.92
CA GLN A 52 11.55 7.24 24.42
C GLN A 52 12.09 7.39 22.98
N GLN A 53 11.90 6.37 22.15
CA GLN A 53 12.33 6.36 20.75
C GLN A 53 11.23 6.88 19.83
N VAL A 54 11.61 7.50 18.71
CA VAL A 54 10.66 7.83 17.63
C VAL A 54 9.94 6.56 17.20
N ILE A 55 8.61 6.63 17.06
CA ILE A 55 7.84 5.51 16.53
C ILE A 55 8.08 5.44 15.02
N THR A 56 8.54 4.30 14.52
CA THR A 56 8.67 4.08 13.08
C THR A 56 7.46 3.28 12.56
N LEU A 57 6.77 3.83 11.57
CA LEU A 57 5.75 3.15 10.77
C LEU A 57 6.34 2.85 9.39
N VAL A 58 6.05 1.66 8.83
CA VAL A 58 6.49 1.30 7.47
C VAL A 58 5.32 0.88 6.60
N LEU A 59 5.17 1.48 5.43
CA LEU A 59 4.04 1.25 4.51
C LEU A 59 4.53 1.00 3.08
N PRO A 60 4.45 -0.22 2.54
CA PRO A 60 4.62 -0.47 1.12
C PRO A 60 3.45 0.10 0.35
N ALA A 61 3.72 1.10 -0.47
CA ALA A 61 2.72 1.90 -1.15
C ALA A 61 3.39 2.81 -2.16
N PHE A 62 2.57 3.41 -3.02
CA PHE A 62 2.99 4.39 -4.02
C PHE A 62 4.09 3.85 -4.99
N PRO A 63 3.87 2.70 -5.67
CA PRO A 63 4.84 2.14 -6.61
C PRO A 63 5.01 2.97 -7.88
N ALA A 64 3.88 3.17 -8.58
CA ALA A 64 3.70 3.85 -9.86
C ALA A 64 2.21 3.80 -10.22
N LYS A 65 1.71 4.70 -11.09
CA LYS A 65 0.36 4.58 -11.68
C LYS A 65 0.27 3.33 -12.56
N SER A 66 -0.83 2.60 -12.48
CA SER A 66 -1.12 1.46 -13.36
C SER A 66 -0.97 1.83 -14.83
N ALA A 67 -0.23 1.02 -15.59
CA ALA A 67 -0.05 1.17 -17.04
C ALA A 67 -1.39 1.14 -17.81
N ASN A 68 -2.43 0.54 -17.24
CA ASN A 68 -3.78 0.60 -17.78
C ASN A 68 -4.39 2.01 -17.58
N ARG A 69 -4.28 2.86 -18.60
CA ARG A 69 -4.86 4.23 -18.59
C ARG A 69 -6.39 4.28 -18.58
N GLN A 70 -7.07 3.12 -18.65
CA GLN A 70 -8.50 3.05 -18.33
C GLN A 70 -8.77 3.10 -16.82
N LYS A 71 -7.73 3.01 -15.97
CA LYS A 71 -7.82 3.11 -14.50
C LYS A 71 -7.30 4.43 -13.94
N THR A 72 -6.39 5.07 -14.67
CA THR A 72 -5.63 6.24 -14.22
C THR A 72 -5.64 7.35 -15.26
N ILE A 73 -5.44 8.61 -14.83
CA ILE A 73 -5.44 9.78 -15.73
C ILE A 73 -4.15 9.82 -16.57
N SER A 74 -3.00 9.55 -15.94
CA SER A 74 -1.68 9.55 -16.57
C SER A 74 -0.71 8.63 -15.82
N CYS A 75 0.58 8.64 -16.18
CA CYS A 75 1.65 7.99 -15.39
C CYS A 75 2.09 8.79 -14.15
N LYS A 76 1.71 10.07 -14.06
CA LYS A 76 2.12 10.97 -12.97
C LYS A 76 1.18 10.86 -11.76
N PRO A 77 1.66 11.12 -10.53
CA PRO A 77 0.79 11.33 -9.38
C PRO A 77 -0.23 12.42 -9.65
N ASP A 78 -1.43 12.25 -9.12
CA ASP A 78 -2.54 13.19 -9.24
C ASP A 78 -3.09 13.56 -7.85
N LEU A 79 -4.23 14.26 -7.77
CA LEU A 79 -4.79 14.72 -6.50
C LEU A 79 -5.06 13.56 -5.52
N GLY A 80 -5.30 12.35 -6.03
CA GLY A 80 -5.42 11.15 -5.21
C GLY A 80 -4.15 10.86 -4.41
N GLU A 81 -2.98 10.94 -5.02
CA GLU A 81 -1.71 10.80 -4.29
C GLU A 81 -1.48 11.96 -3.32
N VAL A 82 -1.78 13.20 -3.71
CA VAL A 82 -1.62 14.39 -2.85
C VAL A 82 -2.43 14.24 -1.56
N MET A 83 -3.75 14.01 -1.68
CA MET A 83 -4.61 13.84 -0.52
C MET A 83 -4.24 12.61 0.30
N GLY A 84 -3.79 11.53 -0.36
CA GLY A 84 -3.35 10.33 0.34
C GLY A 84 -2.13 10.57 1.23
N LEU A 85 -1.13 11.29 0.71
CA LEU A 85 0.06 11.67 1.47
C LEU A 85 -0.28 12.67 2.60
N GLU A 86 -1.13 13.66 2.34
CA GLU A 86 -1.60 14.60 3.37
C GLU A 86 -2.31 13.87 4.52
N ASN A 87 -3.21 12.93 4.21
CA ASN A 87 -3.91 12.14 5.23
C ASN A 87 -2.98 11.24 6.05
N LEU A 88 -1.95 10.67 5.43
CA LEU A 88 -0.94 9.88 6.12
C LEU A 88 -0.05 10.74 7.02
N ASN A 89 0.31 11.95 6.58
CA ASN A 89 1.04 12.91 7.40
C ASN A 89 0.20 13.38 8.58
N TYR A 90 -1.08 13.69 8.37
CA TYR A 90 -2.03 14.08 9.42
C TYR A 90 -2.20 12.99 10.49
N LEU A 91 -2.21 11.71 10.10
CA LEU A 91 -2.18 10.59 11.04
C LEU A 91 -0.92 10.64 11.92
N CYS A 92 0.23 10.94 11.33
CA CYS A 92 1.48 11.08 12.08
C CYS A 92 1.46 12.29 13.02
N GLU A 93 0.94 13.44 12.57
CA GLU A 93 0.77 14.64 13.40
C GLU A 93 -0.15 14.36 14.60
N SER A 94 -1.23 13.61 14.39
CA SER A 94 -2.15 13.20 15.46
C SER A 94 -1.46 12.33 16.51
N ILE A 95 -0.55 11.44 16.09
CA ILE A 95 0.27 10.64 17.02
C ILE A 95 1.29 11.51 17.76
N GLN A 96 1.88 12.52 17.11
CA GLN A 96 2.82 13.45 17.76
C GLN A 96 2.18 14.28 18.87
N GLN A 97 0.87 14.57 18.78
CA GLN A 97 0.14 15.22 19.88
C GLN A 97 0.06 14.34 21.14
N ILE A 98 0.14 13.02 20.98
CA ILE A 98 0.09 12.04 22.09
C ILE A 98 1.48 11.73 22.64
N TYR A 99 2.49 11.71 21.77
CA TYR A 99 3.83 11.22 22.10
C TYR A 99 4.92 12.17 21.59
N SER A 100 5.59 12.83 22.53
CA SER A 100 6.50 13.96 22.26
C SER A 100 7.78 13.60 21.53
N ALA A 101 8.29 12.36 21.63
CA ALA A 101 9.43 11.93 20.82
C ALA A 101 9.06 11.75 19.33
N GLY A 102 7.76 11.66 19.04
CA GLY A 102 7.20 11.71 17.71
C GLY A 102 7.13 10.37 16.97
N VAL A 103 6.75 10.47 15.70
CA VAL A 103 6.54 9.35 14.79
C VAL A 103 7.05 9.73 13.40
N GLU A 104 7.56 8.74 12.68
CA GLU A 104 7.87 8.84 11.26
C GLU A 104 7.15 7.72 10.49
N LEU A 105 6.67 8.03 9.30
CA LEU A 105 6.15 7.06 8.35
C LEU A 105 7.08 6.94 7.15
N ILE A 106 7.66 5.76 6.99
CA ILE A 106 8.50 5.41 5.85
C ILE A 106 7.62 4.72 4.81
N ILE A 107 7.38 5.41 3.70
CA ILE A 107 6.73 4.84 2.51
C ILE A 107 7.77 4.02 1.76
N CYS A 108 7.59 2.70 1.79
CA CYS A 108 8.46 1.74 1.14
C CYS A 108 8.00 1.49 -0.30
N SER A 109 8.31 2.43 -1.21
CA SER A 109 7.95 2.35 -2.63
C SER A 109 8.40 1.03 -3.25
N ASP A 110 7.44 0.26 -3.74
CA ASP A 110 7.63 -1.04 -4.35
C ASP A 110 7.55 -1.02 -5.89
N GLY A 111 7.64 0.16 -6.52
CA GLY A 111 7.65 0.33 -7.97
C GLY A 111 8.72 -0.51 -8.66
N ARG A 112 9.99 -0.35 -8.25
CA ARG A 112 11.13 -1.13 -8.75
C ARG A 112 11.01 -2.64 -8.56
N VAL A 113 10.26 -3.05 -7.54
CA VAL A 113 10.06 -4.46 -7.20
C VAL A 113 9.17 -5.14 -8.25
N PHE A 114 8.21 -4.42 -8.85
CA PHE A 114 7.14 -5.02 -9.64
C PHE A 114 7.00 -4.53 -11.08
N ASN A 115 7.62 -3.41 -11.46
CA ASN A 115 7.26 -2.67 -12.66
C ASN A 115 7.29 -3.49 -13.96
N ASP A 116 8.28 -4.37 -14.13
CA ASP A 116 8.39 -5.33 -15.24
C ASP A 116 7.23 -6.35 -15.28
N LEU A 117 6.72 -6.79 -14.12
CA LEU A 117 5.58 -7.71 -14.03
C LEU A 117 4.25 -7.05 -14.37
N VAL A 118 4.14 -5.74 -14.15
CA VAL A 118 2.90 -4.96 -14.34
C VAL A 118 2.96 -4.00 -15.54
N LEU A 119 3.94 -4.20 -16.42
CA LEU A 119 4.11 -3.47 -17.68
C LEU A 119 4.24 -1.94 -17.50
N VAL A 120 4.85 -1.52 -16.39
CA VAL A 120 5.21 -0.13 -16.12
C VAL A 120 6.70 0.02 -16.42
N SER A 121 7.08 1.00 -17.24
CA SER A 121 8.49 1.22 -17.57
C SER A 121 9.28 1.76 -16.38
N ASP A 122 10.58 1.53 -16.35
CA ASP A 122 11.46 2.10 -15.33
C ASP A 122 11.46 3.64 -15.33
N GLU A 123 11.20 4.27 -16.49
CA GLU A 123 11.03 5.72 -16.63
C GLU A 123 9.73 6.20 -15.95
N GLU A 124 8.63 5.48 -16.11
CA GLU A 124 7.38 5.81 -15.41
C GLU A 124 7.51 5.65 -13.90
N VAL A 125 8.26 4.66 -13.42
CA VAL A 125 8.61 4.53 -11.99
C VAL A 125 9.42 5.73 -11.51
N ASN A 126 10.46 6.14 -12.26
CA ASN A 126 11.26 7.32 -11.94
C ASN A 126 10.41 8.59 -11.84
N LEU A 127 9.59 8.85 -12.86
CA LEU A 127 8.70 10.01 -12.93
C LEU A 127 7.74 10.02 -11.74
N TYR A 128 7.15 8.87 -11.42
CA TYR A 128 6.20 8.76 -10.31
C TYR A 128 6.89 8.98 -8.96
N GLN A 129 8.02 8.31 -8.69
CA GLN A 129 8.79 8.48 -7.45
C GLN A 129 9.23 9.94 -7.26
N GLN A 130 9.70 10.60 -8.32
CA GLN A 130 10.10 12.00 -8.28
C GLN A 130 8.90 12.93 -8.02
N GLY A 131 7.73 12.61 -8.58
CA GLY A 131 6.47 13.29 -8.29
C GLY A 131 6.05 13.15 -6.82
N ILE A 132 6.12 11.95 -6.24
CA ILE A 132 5.83 11.72 -4.82
C ILE A 132 6.78 12.53 -3.93
N LYS A 133 8.09 12.51 -4.20
CA LYS A 133 9.08 13.33 -3.47
C LYS A 133 8.76 14.81 -3.57
N THR A 134 8.39 15.29 -4.76
CA THR A 134 8.01 16.68 -5.00
C THR A 134 6.79 17.09 -4.18
N ILE A 135 5.75 16.24 -4.13
CA ILE A 135 4.55 16.49 -3.32
C ILE A 135 4.92 16.60 -1.83
N ILE A 136 5.70 15.66 -1.30
CA ILE A 136 6.14 15.67 0.10
C ILE A 136 6.87 16.98 0.45
N THR A 137 7.78 17.42 -0.42
CA THR A 137 8.51 18.68 -0.22
C THR A 137 7.61 19.91 -0.32
N GLN A 138 6.81 20.03 -1.39
CA GLN A 138 5.98 21.22 -1.62
C GLN A 138 4.87 21.39 -0.58
N LYS A 139 4.30 20.28 -0.09
CA LYS A 139 3.29 20.27 0.96
C LYS A 139 3.88 20.26 2.38
N ASN A 140 5.21 20.26 2.51
CA ASN A 140 5.92 20.24 3.79
C ASN A 140 5.45 19.10 4.71
N LEU A 141 5.33 17.88 4.15
CA LEU A 141 4.87 16.68 4.87
C LEU A 141 6.02 16.06 5.67
N ARG A 142 6.38 16.70 6.79
CA ARG A 142 7.62 16.45 7.55
C ARG A 142 7.74 15.06 8.15
N ASN A 143 6.62 14.37 8.36
CA ASN A 143 6.60 13.06 8.99
C ASN A 143 6.76 11.90 7.99
N LEU A 144 6.84 12.21 6.69
CA LEU A 144 6.93 11.22 5.63
C LEU A 144 8.35 11.09 5.08
N LYS A 145 8.82 9.85 4.96
CA LYS A 145 10.07 9.49 4.29
C LYS A 145 9.80 8.48 3.19
N ILE A 146 10.67 8.42 2.18
CA ILE A 146 10.62 7.41 1.12
C ILE A 146 11.79 6.44 1.31
N PHE A 147 11.52 5.15 1.07
CA PHE A 147 12.52 4.08 0.98
C PHE A 147 12.17 3.17 -0.21
N SER A 148 13.16 2.73 -0.96
CA SER A 148 12.99 1.99 -2.21
C SER A 148 14.17 1.06 -2.48
N LEU A 149 14.10 0.25 -3.53
CA LEU A 149 15.26 -0.56 -3.94
C LEU A 149 16.46 0.28 -4.37
N ASP A 150 16.24 1.51 -4.83
CA ASP A 150 17.31 2.45 -5.17
C ASP A 150 18.17 2.80 -3.94
N ASP A 151 17.57 2.77 -2.73
CA ASP A 151 18.27 3.02 -1.46
C ASP A 151 19.02 1.77 -0.94
N VAL A 152 18.52 0.57 -1.26
CA VAL A 152 19.10 -0.71 -0.83
C VAL A 152 20.32 -1.07 -1.69
N TYR A 153 20.20 -0.90 -3.01
CA TYR A 153 21.17 -1.35 -3.99
C TYR A 153 21.64 -0.17 -4.85
N PRO A 154 22.29 0.84 -4.24
CA PRO A 154 22.73 2.01 -4.98
C PRO A 154 23.65 1.60 -6.14
N GLN A 155 23.55 2.31 -7.26
CA GLN A 155 24.39 2.13 -8.46
C GLN A 155 24.21 0.80 -9.22
N GLN A 156 23.28 -0.06 -8.83
CA GLN A 156 22.91 -1.24 -9.61
C GLN A 156 21.94 -0.88 -10.75
N ASN A 157 21.90 -1.69 -11.80
CA ASN A 157 20.81 -1.61 -12.77
C ASN A 157 19.53 -2.24 -12.18
N TYR A 158 18.37 -1.86 -12.70
CA TYR A 158 17.07 -2.24 -12.12
C TYR A 158 16.80 -3.75 -12.14
N GLN A 159 17.31 -4.48 -13.14
CA GLN A 159 17.18 -5.94 -13.18
C GLN A 159 18.00 -6.59 -12.07
N ASN A 160 19.25 -6.19 -11.91
CA ASN A 160 20.13 -6.70 -10.86
C ASN A 160 19.56 -6.42 -9.45
N MET A 161 18.93 -5.26 -9.23
CA MET A 161 18.26 -4.96 -7.96
C MET A 161 17.18 -6.01 -7.63
N ARG A 162 16.36 -6.38 -8.61
CA ARG A 162 15.30 -7.38 -8.46
C ARG A 162 15.87 -8.78 -8.26
N ASP A 163 16.92 -9.11 -9.01
CA ASP A 163 17.58 -10.42 -8.90
C ASP A 163 18.22 -10.60 -7.53
N GLN A 164 18.92 -9.57 -7.00
CA GLN A 164 19.49 -9.59 -5.65
C GLN A 164 18.41 -9.66 -4.56
N LEU A 165 17.33 -8.89 -4.68
CA LEU A 165 16.18 -9.00 -3.78
C LEU A 165 15.65 -10.44 -3.72
N MET A 166 15.46 -11.06 -4.88
CA MET A 166 14.94 -12.42 -4.97
C MET A 166 15.93 -13.48 -4.51
N GLN A 167 17.22 -13.29 -4.75
CA GLN A 167 18.27 -14.19 -4.27
C GLN A 167 18.38 -14.18 -2.74
N SER A 168 18.29 -13.00 -2.12
CA SER A 168 18.45 -12.85 -0.66
C SER A 168 17.17 -13.14 0.13
N TYR A 169 15.99 -12.83 -0.42
CA TYR A 169 14.74 -12.82 0.34
C TYR A 169 13.57 -13.57 -0.31
N GLY A 170 13.74 -14.04 -1.54
CA GLY A 170 12.69 -14.69 -2.32
C GLY A 170 12.44 -16.14 -1.93
N GLU A 171 11.16 -16.51 -1.81
CA GLU A 171 10.75 -17.91 -1.69
C GLU A 171 10.75 -18.62 -3.06
N SER A 172 10.85 -19.94 -3.06
CA SER A 172 10.69 -20.74 -4.29
C SER A 172 9.22 -20.78 -4.73
N LEU A 173 8.99 -20.88 -6.05
CA LEU A 173 7.64 -21.01 -6.59
C LEU A 173 6.91 -22.27 -6.08
N ILE A 174 7.65 -23.35 -5.85
CA ILE A 174 7.13 -24.61 -5.30
C ILE A 174 6.59 -24.37 -3.89
N SER A 175 7.38 -23.72 -3.03
CA SER A 175 6.98 -23.40 -1.65
C SER A 175 5.75 -22.51 -1.62
N LEU A 176 5.70 -21.47 -2.47
CA LEU A 176 4.51 -20.62 -2.59
C LEU A 176 3.28 -21.45 -2.99
N LYS A 177 3.38 -22.28 -4.04
CA LYS A 177 2.26 -23.11 -4.51
C LYS A 177 1.77 -24.07 -3.43
N GLN A 178 2.67 -24.69 -2.67
CA GLN A 178 2.30 -25.55 -1.54
C GLN A 178 1.57 -24.76 -0.44
N ARG A 179 2.05 -23.57 -0.09
CA ARG A 179 1.40 -22.71 0.91
C ARG A 179 0.00 -22.26 0.47
N LEU A 180 -0.18 -21.94 -0.80
CA LEU A 180 -1.51 -21.56 -1.34
C LEU A 180 -2.53 -22.72 -1.30
N LEU A 181 -2.09 -23.97 -1.27
CA LEU A 181 -2.96 -25.14 -1.08
C LEU A 181 -3.32 -25.37 0.39
N ALA A 182 -2.43 -25.00 1.30
CA ALA A 182 -2.56 -25.27 2.74
C ALA A 182 -3.18 -24.13 3.55
N ASP A 183 -3.11 -22.88 3.07
CA ASP A 183 -3.55 -21.69 3.79
C ASP A 183 -4.59 -20.89 2.99
N GLU A 184 -5.84 -20.92 3.46
CA GLU A 184 -6.95 -20.16 2.87
C GLU A 184 -6.69 -18.65 2.85
N LYS A 185 -5.95 -18.11 3.83
CA LYS A 185 -5.61 -16.68 3.88
C LYS A 185 -4.64 -16.32 2.75
N ALA A 186 -3.64 -17.17 2.51
CA ALA A 186 -2.72 -17.00 1.40
C ALA A 186 -3.46 -17.11 0.06
N LEU A 187 -4.39 -18.05 -0.08
CA LEU A 187 -5.21 -18.20 -1.29
C LEU A 187 -6.11 -16.97 -1.54
N TYR A 188 -6.71 -16.40 -0.49
CA TYR A 188 -7.49 -15.17 -0.59
C TYR A 188 -6.65 -14.00 -1.14
N GLN A 189 -5.44 -13.80 -0.60
CA GLN A 189 -4.52 -12.78 -1.10
C GLN A 189 -4.13 -13.02 -2.56
N PHE A 190 -3.83 -14.27 -2.93
CA PHE A 190 -3.54 -14.63 -4.32
C PHE A 190 -4.70 -14.30 -5.26
N ASN A 191 -5.93 -14.64 -4.89
CA ASN A 191 -7.11 -14.36 -5.71
C ASN A 191 -7.35 -12.85 -5.89
N GLY A 192 -7.08 -12.05 -4.85
CA GLY A 192 -7.10 -10.59 -4.93
C GLY A 192 -6.09 -10.07 -5.96
N ILE A 193 -4.82 -10.44 -5.81
CA ILE A 193 -3.73 -10.02 -6.71
C ILE A 193 -3.99 -10.48 -8.14
N HIS A 194 -4.36 -11.76 -8.33
CA HIS A 194 -4.66 -12.31 -9.66
C HIS A 194 -5.77 -11.54 -10.36
N ARG A 195 -6.81 -11.09 -9.65
CA ARG A 195 -7.88 -10.25 -10.22
C ARG A 195 -7.34 -8.90 -10.72
N PHE A 196 -6.45 -8.25 -9.96
CA PHE A 196 -5.84 -6.98 -10.36
C PHE A 196 -4.95 -7.14 -11.59
N ILE A 197 -4.09 -8.16 -11.59
CA ILE A 197 -3.22 -8.45 -12.72
C ILE A 197 -4.06 -8.79 -13.96
N LEU A 198 -5.10 -9.60 -13.81
CA LEU A 198 -5.97 -9.96 -14.93
C LEU A 198 -6.68 -8.73 -15.54
N GLU A 199 -7.17 -7.81 -14.71
CA GLU A 199 -7.80 -6.56 -15.18
C GLU A 199 -6.83 -5.73 -16.03
N ASP A 200 -5.59 -5.54 -15.57
CA ASP A 200 -4.58 -4.77 -16.29
C ASP A 200 -4.13 -5.50 -17.58
N GLN A 201 -3.90 -6.82 -17.50
CA GLN A 201 -3.48 -7.63 -18.64
C GLN A 201 -4.55 -7.69 -19.74
N LEU A 202 -5.84 -7.73 -19.39
CA LEU A 202 -6.94 -7.68 -20.37
C LEU A 202 -6.99 -6.36 -21.14
N ALA A 203 -6.65 -5.25 -20.49
CA ALA A 203 -6.63 -3.94 -21.13
C ALA A 203 -5.39 -3.72 -22.00
N LEU A 204 -4.24 -4.24 -21.56
CA LEU A 204 -2.93 -4.00 -22.18
C LEU A 204 -2.58 -4.99 -23.30
N ASN A 205 -3.09 -6.22 -23.25
CA ASN A 205 -2.72 -7.30 -24.19
C ASN A 205 -3.90 -7.77 -25.06
N LYS A 206 -4.60 -6.84 -25.70
CA LYS A 206 -5.81 -7.09 -26.51
C LYS A 206 -5.60 -8.04 -27.70
N GLN A 207 -4.35 -8.24 -28.13
CA GLN A 207 -3.97 -9.15 -29.21
C GLN A 207 -4.07 -10.64 -28.83
N PHE A 208 -4.15 -10.98 -27.53
CA PHE A 208 -4.26 -12.36 -27.08
C PHE A 208 -5.71 -12.74 -26.71
N SER A 209 -6.02 -14.05 -26.76
CA SER A 209 -7.31 -14.56 -26.30
C SER A 209 -7.47 -14.39 -24.78
N LYS A 210 -8.71 -14.19 -24.31
CA LYS A 210 -9.01 -14.06 -22.87
C LYS A 210 -8.49 -15.23 -22.03
N ASN A 211 -8.52 -16.45 -22.58
CA ASN A 211 -8.00 -17.63 -21.89
C ASN A 211 -6.47 -17.60 -21.77
N ARG A 212 -5.76 -17.20 -22.83
CA ARG A 212 -4.30 -17.02 -22.78
C ARG A 212 -3.91 -15.94 -21.77
N ILE A 213 -4.62 -14.82 -21.75
CA ILE A 213 -4.39 -13.73 -20.79
C ILE A 213 -4.61 -14.21 -19.35
N ARG A 214 -5.65 -15.00 -19.07
CA ARG A 214 -5.89 -15.58 -17.74
C ARG A 214 -4.73 -16.48 -17.28
N THR A 215 -4.21 -17.33 -18.16
CA THR A 215 -3.06 -18.17 -17.84
C THR A 215 -1.82 -17.33 -17.54
N MET A 216 -1.53 -16.33 -18.38
CA MET A 216 -0.39 -15.42 -18.16
C MET A 216 -0.53 -14.62 -16.85
N ALA A 217 -1.72 -14.06 -16.59
CA ALA A 217 -2.00 -13.30 -15.37
C ALA A 217 -1.82 -14.15 -14.11
N LYS A 218 -2.14 -15.44 -14.17
CA LYS A 218 -1.92 -16.38 -13.07
C LYS A 218 -0.44 -16.56 -12.73
N GLU A 219 0.40 -16.74 -13.74
CA GLU A 219 1.86 -16.86 -13.55
C GLU A 219 2.47 -15.55 -13.04
N ILE A 220 2.05 -14.41 -13.59
CA ILE A 220 2.45 -13.08 -13.08
C ILE A 220 2.04 -12.90 -11.62
N ALA A 221 0.83 -13.32 -11.23
CA ALA A 221 0.35 -13.21 -9.87
C ALA A 221 1.20 -14.02 -8.86
N TYR A 222 1.72 -15.19 -9.26
CA TYR A 222 2.68 -15.91 -8.43
C TYR A 222 3.95 -15.08 -8.20
N GLU A 223 4.54 -14.52 -9.25
CA GLU A 223 5.76 -13.72 -9.13
C GLU A 223 5.54 -12.42 -8.34
N VAL A 224 4.38 -11.76 -8.50
CA VAL A 224 4.03 -10.59 -7.67
C VAL A 224 3.99 -10.95 -6.19
N ILE A 225 3.43 -12.10 -5.81
CA ILE A 225 3.42 -12.53 -4.40
C ILE A 225 4.84 -12.85 -3.92
N ARG A 226 5.63 -13.59 -4.71
CA ARG A 226 7.01 -13.93 -4.34
C ARG A 226 7.85 -12.68 -4.08
N ARG A 227 7.76 -11.68 -4.97
CA ARG A 227 8.46 -10.41 -4.82
C ARG A 227 7.90 -9.55 -3.69
N SER A 228 6.59 -9.57 -3.44
CA SER A 228 5.96 -8.90 -2.29
C SER A 228 6.42 -9.49 -0.95
N ASN A 229 6.58 -10.81 -0.89
CA ASN A 229 7.12 -11.50 0.28
C ASN A 229 8.62 -11.21 0.45
N ALA A 230 9.40 -11.23 -0.63
CA ALA A 230 10.81 -10.85 -0.60
C ALA A 230 10.99 -9.41 -0.09
N TRP A 231 10.21 -8.46 -0.62
CA TRP A 231 10.20 -7.07 -0.16
C TRP A 231 9.77 -6.95 1.30
N SER A 232 8.78 -7.73 1.74
CA SER A 232 8.37 -7.76 3.15
C SER A 232 9.49 -8.26 4.07
N ASN A 233 10.23 -9.30 3.66
CA ASN A 233 11.33 -9.87 4.43
C ASN A 233 12.51 -8.90 4.54
N LEU A 234 12.87 -8.24 3.44
CA LEU A 234 13.89 -7.18 3.44
C LEU A 234 13.51 -6.06 4.41
N LEU A 235 12.27 -5.57 4.32
CA LEU A 235 11.79 -4.48 5.17
C LEU A 235 11.73 -4.88 6.65
N ALA A 236 11.44 -6.14 6.96
CA ALA A 236 11.50 -6.65 8.34
C ALA A 236 12.93 -6.64 8.90
N GLN A 237 13.95 -6.81 8.05
CA GLN A 237 15.35 -6.68 8.46
C GLN A 237 15.76 -5.22 8.67
N TYR A 238 15.43 -4.34 7.73
CA TYR A 238 15.77 -2.90 7.82
C TYR A 238 15.02 -2.18 8.95
N PHE A 239 13.77 -2.58 9.20
CA PHE A 239 12.85 -1.88 10.10
C PHE A 239 12.21 -2.84 11.12
N SER A 240 13.03 -3.65 11.79
CA SER A 240 12.58 -4.70 12.71
C SER A 240 11.71 -4.20 13.87
N GLY A 241 11.92 -2.97 14.33
CA GLY A 241 11.12 -2.31 15.36
C GLY A 241 9.84 -1.62 14.86
N ALA A 242 9.63 -1.53 13.55
CA ALA A 242 8.56 -0.70 12.98
C ALA A 242 7.20 -1.38 13.00
N VAL A 243 6.15 -0.59 13.21
CA VAL A 243 4.76 -1.02 12.98
C VAL A 243 4.54 -1.15 11.48
N ARG A 244 4.18 -2.36 11.06
CA ARG A 244 4.04 -2.70 9.63
C ARG A 244 2.63 -2.36 9.15
N LEU A 245 2.49 -1.29 8.39
CA LEU A 245 1.24 -0.94 7.73
C LEU A 245 1.12 -1.63 6.37
N SER A 246 -0.10 -1.69 5.85
CA SER A 246 -0.41 -2.25 4.54
C SER A 246 -1.57 -1.50 3.89
N ILE A 247 -1.55 -1.41 2.57
CA ILE A 247 -2.67 -0.90 1.76
C ILE A 247 -3.75 -1.96 1.49
N HIS A 248 -3.49 -3.22 1.83
CA HIS A 248 -4.42 -4.32 1.63
C HIS A 248 -5.08 -4.72 2.95
N PRO A 249 -6.33 -5.21 2.92
CA PRO A 249 -6.91 -5.87 4.07
C PRO A 249 -6.02 -7.01 4.55
N GLN A 250 -5.88 -7.14 5.86
CA GLN A 250 -5.06 -8.18 6.47
C GLN A 250 -5.91 -9.12 7.33
N PRO A 251 -5.55 -10.41 7.42
CA PRO A 251 -6.22 -11.35 8.32
C PRO A 251 -6.19 -10.88 9.78
N CYS A 252 -7.12 -11.40 10.58
CA CYS A 252 -7.10 -11.20 12.03
C CYS A 252 -5.74 -11.64 12.61
N ALA A 253 -5.23 -10.87 13.58
CA ALA A 253 -3.92 -11.08 14.23
C ALA A 253 -2.69 -11.09 13.29
N SER A 254 -2.79 -10.47 12.11
CA SER A 254 -1.62 -10.29 11.24
C SER A 254 -0.63 -9.28 11.83
N ASP A 255 0.68 -9.52 11.63
CA ASP A 255 1.73 -8.55 11.90
C ASP A 255 1.65 -7.29 11.01
N LYS A 256 0.81 -7.34 9.96
CA LYS A 256 0.53 -6.24 9.04
C LYS A 256 -0.81 -5.59 9.40
N LEU A 257 -0.82 -4.27 9.58
CA LEU A 257 -2.04 -3.48 9.76
C LEU A 257 -2.51 -2.89 8.43
N GLY A 258 -3.56 -3.47 7.85
CA GLY A 258 -4.26 -2.86 6.73
C GLY A 258 -4.86 -1.51 7.14
N ILE A 259 -4.50 -0.42 6.47
CA ILE A 259 -5.05 0.92 6.70
C ILE A 259 -5.70 1.49 5.44
N GLN A 260 -6.76 2.27 5.63
CA GLN A 260 -7.37 3.07 4.57
C GLN A 260 -7.09 4.55 4.85
N PHE A 261 -6.42 5.21 3.91
CA PHE A 261 -6.04 6.63 4.02
C PHE A 261 -6.83 7.53 3.05
N LEU A 262 -7.71 6.97 2.21
CA LEU A 262 -8.67 7.67 1.38
C LEU A 262 -10.00 6.93 1.36
N PRO A 263 -11.15 7.62 1.38
CA PRO A 263 -12.45 6.98 1.14
C PRO A 263 -12.46 6.32 -0.24
N ALA A 264 -13.13 5.18 -0.37
CA ALA A 264 -13.16 4.42 -1.62
C ALA A 264 -14.40 3.52 -1.72
N THR A 265 -14.83 3.26 -2.96
CA THR A 265 -15.97 2.36 -3.24
C THR A 265 -15.63 0.89 -3.06
N ASN A 266 -14.35 0.54 -3.11
CA ASN A 266 -13.86 -0.80 -2.85
C ASN A 266 -12.67 -0.75 -1.89
N ARG A 267 -12.64 -1.74 -1.01
CA ARG A 267 -11.60 -1.98 -0.03
C ARG A 267 -10.19 -1.99 -0.64
N TRP A 268 -10.02 -2.57 -1.81
CA TRP A 268 -8.70 -2.68 -2.43
C TRP A 268 -8.29 -1.47 -3.29
N ALA A 269 -9.04 -0.37 -3.23
CA ALA A 269 -8.74 0.80 -4.04
C ALA A 269 -7.52 1.56 -3.49
N THR A 270 -6.59 1.87 -4.39
CA THR A 270 -5.43 2.74 -4.16
C THR A 270 -5.42 3.85 -5.20
N PRO A 271 -4.81 5.02 -4.90
CA PRO A 271 -4.81 6.14 -5.85
C PRO A 271 -4.06 5.80 -7.14
N TRP A 272 -3.11 4.85 -7.13
CA TRP A 272 -2.41 4.42 -8.34
C TRP A 272 -3.17 3.43 -9.24
N HIS A 273 -4.34 2.94 -8.82
CA HIS A 273 -5.21 2.06 -9.61
C HIS A 273 -6.62 2.64 -9.85
N ASN A 274 -6.86 3.88 -9.40
CA ASN A 274 -8.17 4.53 -9.42
C ASN A 274 -8.01 6.01 -9.74
N VAL A 275 -9.13 6.71 -9.88
CA VAL A 275 -9.17 8.18 -9.93
C VAL A 275 -9.88 8.70 -8.70
N LEU A 276 -9.51 9.90 -8.29
CA LEU A 276 -10.21 10.62 -7.24
C LEU A 276 -11.44 11.30 -7.84
N LEU A 277 -12.61 11.09 -7.23
CA LEU A 277 -13.87 11.72 -7.60
C LEU A 277 -14.32 12.67 -6.48
N LYS A 278 -14.61 13.92 -6.85
CA LYS A 278 -15.33 14.90 -6.03
C LYS A 278 -16.82 14.85 -6.35
N HIS A 279 -17.65 14.71 -5.33
CA HIS A 279 -19.11 14.82 -5.43
C HIS A 279 -19.66 15.61 -4.25
N GLY A 280 -20.14 16.83 -4.51
CA GLY A 280 -20.38 17.82 -3.45
C GLY A 280 -19.11 18.08 -2.64
N ASP A 281 -19.19 17.94 -1.32
CA ASP A 281 -18.05 18.04 -0.39
C ASP A 281 -17.32 16.71 -0.15
N SER A 282 -17.80 15.62 -0.75
CA SER A 282 -17.23 14.29 -0.58
C SER A 282 -16.15 13.97 -1.61
N TRP A 283 -15.14 13.25 -1.16
CA TRP A 283 -14.03 12.75 -1.98
C TRP A 283 -13.93 11.24 -1.84
N GLN A 284 -13.76 10.54 -2.96
CA GLN A 284 -13.62 9.08 -2.94
C GLN A 284 -12.82 8.57 -4.13
N LEU A 285 -12.05 7.50 -3.90
CA LEU A 285 -11.43 6.73 -4.97
C LEU A 285 -12.48 5.85 -5.65
N VAL A 286 -12.56 5.97 -6.98
CA VAL A 286 -13.43 5.18 -7.83
C VAL A 286 -12.68 4.68 -9.06
N LYS A 287 -13.20 3.62 -9.69
CA LYS A 287 -12.72 3.27 -11.03
C LYS A 287 -13.04 4.41 -11.99
N ARG A 288 -12.08 4.77 -12.84
CA ARG A 288 -12.25 5.83 -13.85
C ARG A 288 -13.50 5.62 -14.72
N ILE A 289 -13.72 4.39 -15.20
CA ILE A 289 -14.90 4.06 -16.00
C ILE A 289 -16.22 4.32 -15.26
N ASP A 290 -16.24 4.15 -13.94
CA ASP A 290 -17.45 4.38 -13.15
C ASP A 290 -17.68 5.89 -12.94
N ALA A 291 -16.61 6.68 -12.74
CA ALA A 291 -16.70 8.14 -12.74
C ALA A 291 -17.25 8.68 -14.08
N GLU A 292 -16.72 8.19 -15.20
CA GLU A 292 -17.13 8.59 -16.54
C GLU A 292 -18.59 8.19 -16.83
N ARG A 293 -19.03 7.01 -16.38
CA ARG A 293 -20.43 6.56 -16.50
C ARG A 293 -21.41 7.40 -15.70
N LEU A 294 -20.99 7.92 -14.55
CA LEU A 294 -21.80 8.85 -13.75
C LEU A 294 -21.88 10.25 -14.38
N GLY A 295 -21.16 10.51 -15.48
CA GLY A 295 -21.13 11.81 -16.13
C GLY A 295 -20.09 12.78 -15.55
N ALA A 296 -19.26 12.32 -14.60
CA ALA A 296 -18.22 13.15 -14.00
C ALA A 296 -17.21 13.61 -15.06
N LYS A 297 -16.73 14.86 -14.93
CA LYS A 297 -15.78 15.47 -15.86
C LYS A 297 -14.40 15.56 -15.24
N LEU A 298 -13.37 15.34 -16.06
CA LEU A 298 -11.99 15.54 -15.65
C LEU A 298 -11.76 17.04 -15.42
N ASN A 299 -11.34 17.40 -14.21
CA ASN A 299 -10.90 18.72 -13.82
C ASN A 299 -9.41 18.65 -13.45
N HIS A 300 -8.53 18.91 -14.42
CA HIS A 300 -7.08 18.85 -14.30
C HIS A 300 -6.54 17.45 -13.91
N ASP A 301 -6.61 17.10 -12.62
CA ASP A 301 -5.98 15.93 -12.00
C ASP A 301 -6.96 15.09 -11.16
N HIS A 302 -8.27 15.35 -11.24
CA HIS A 302 -9.33 14.56 -10.59
C HIS A 302 -10.65 14.67 -11.36
N TYR A 303 -11.61 13.80 -11.04
CA TYR A 303 -12.97 13.86 -11.61
C TYR A 303 -13.90 14.66 -10.70
N VAL A 304 -14.82 15.42 -11.28
CA VAL A 304 -15.86 16.16 -10.58
C VAL A 304 -17.22 15.75 -11.11
N LEU A 305 -18.12 15.33 -10.22
CA LEU A 305 -19.54 15.17 -10.49
C LEU A 305 -20.28 16.36 -9.91
N GLU A 306 -20.78 17.24 -10.77
CA GLU A 306 -21.61 18.38 -10.36
C GLU A 306 -22.89 17.86 -9.70
N ALA A 307 -23.31 18.48 -8.60
CA ALA A 307 -24.60 18.21 -8.01
C ALA A 307 -25.68 18.73 -8.97
N ILE A 308 -26.62 17.86 -9.34
CA ILE A 308 -27.82 18.24 -10.11
C ILE A 308 -28.75 19.06 -9.21
#